data_AF-A0A0R2V3D7-F1
#
_entry.id   AF-A0A0R2V3D7-F1
#
_cell.length_a   1.000
_cell.length_b   1.000
_cell.length_c   1.000
_cell.angle_alpha   90.00
_cell.angle_beta   90.00
_cell.angle_gamma   90.00
#
_symmetry.space_group_name_H-M   'P 1'
#
loop_
_entity.id
_entity.type
_entity.pdbx_description
1 polymer ?
#
loop_
_entity_poly.entity_id
_entity_poly.type
_entity_poly.pdbx_seq_one_letter_code
_entity_poly.pdbx_strand_id
1 'polypeptide(L)'
;MNPNRIAVGLDIGTTKIAALVGRYDAHQKLEILGYGTAPSLGVQRGVVVNITQTIESIQQAIAAAQTDCGMDISGVVVGIAGQHIRSLQHSDYITRTDSEEVIGDRDLERLTENVHKLSMMPGEEIIHVIPQEYKVDGQGDIKEPRGMYGARLEATFHIVVGQVTSIRNIARCVKSANLDLKAINLEPLASAEAVLSQEEKEAGVVLVDIGGGTTDIAIFKDGIIRHTAVIPYGGNIITNDIKEGCSIIEKQAEQLKVKFGSAWPGENKENEIVSIPGLRGRDPKEISLKTLSRIIHARTTEIVNAVFTEIKSYGYDQPTRKLIAGVVITGGGSQLKHVKQLVEYLTGMDTRIGFPNEHLATLPSDHALNSPMYATAVGLLMKGLDSREVEGFVHESAPESTEAATAFTPEAAQAFWDEPAQPMAEVESLTEARTEEVYAESTSATTEPSAEAKSRGKGDFFKRWADGFLKLIDDNDLK
;
A
#
# COMPACT_ATOMS: atom_id res chain seq x y z
N MET A 1 -23.10 -0.57 8.07
CA MET A 1 -22.20 -1.07 7.02
C MET A 1 -22.74 -2.41 6.55
N ASN A 2 -22.60 -2.72 5.27
CA ASN A 2 -23.12 -3.97 4.70
C ASN A 2 -22.19 -5.14 5.11
N PRO A 3 -22.64 -6.14 5.88
CA PRO A 3 -21.79 -7.23 6.38
C PRO A 3 -21.26 -8.15 5.26
N ASN A 4 -21.80 -8.05 4.05
CA ASN A 4 -21.31 -8.79 2.87
C ASN A 4 -20.32 -7.98 2.02
N ARG A 5 -19.90 -6.81 2.49
CA ARG A 5 -18.96 -5.98 1.74
C ARG A 5 -17.56 -6.58 1.80
N ILE A 6 -17.05 -6.96 0.64
CA ILE A 6 -15.69 -7.47 0.46
C ILE A 6 -14.84 -6.38 -0.18
N ALA A 7 -13.60 -6.26 0.27
CA ALA A 7 -12.59 -5.44 -0.38
C ALA A 7 -11.30 -6.24 -0.58
N VAL A 8 -10.42 -5.69 -1.43
CA VAL A 8 -9.10 -6.25 -1.70
C VAL A 8 -8.04 -5.17 -1.53
N GLY A 9 -7.10 -5.41 -0.61
CA GLY A 9 -5.91 -4.58 -0.43
C GLY A 9 -4.73 -5.19 -1.17
N LEU A 10 -4.04 -4.39 -1.99
CA LEU A 10 -2.85 -4.79 -2.75
C LEU A 10 -1.67 -3.90 -2.37
N ASP A 11 -0.71 -4.49 -1.66
CA ASP A 11 0.56 -3.87 -1.29
C ASP A 11 1.63 -4.23 -2.35
N ILE A 12 2.13 -3.23 -3.08
CA ILE A 12 3.14 -3.38 -4.13
C ILE A 12 4.51 -3.00 -3.55
N GLY A 13 5.02 -3.84 -2.65
CA GLY A 13 6.29 -3.62 -1.99
C GLY A 13 7.52 -3.88 -2.86
N THR A 14 8.68 -3.40 -2.40
CA THR A 14 9.98 -3.62 -3.06
C THR A 14 10.47 -5.07 -2.98
N THR A 15 10.10 -5.83 -1.95
CA THR A 15 10.57 -7.22 -1.75
C THR A 15 9.49 -8.26 -2.02
N LYS A 16 8.23 -7.91 -1.74
CA LYS A 16 7.06 -8.75 -1.97
C LYS A 16 5.89 -7.90 -2.45
N ILE A 17 4.99 -8.53 -3.20
CA ILE A 17 3.64 -8.05 -3.42
C ILE A 17 2.70 -8.90 -2.58
N ALA A 18 1.74 -8.28 -1.89
CA ALA A 18 0.77 -8.97 -1.05
C ALA A 18 -0.65 -8.50 -1.38
N ALA A 19 -1.54 -9.45 -1.65
CA ALA A 19 -2.96 -9.23 -1.87
C ALA A 19 -3.75 -9.87 -0.72
N LEU A 20 -4.63 -9.10 -0.07
CA LEU A 20 -5.54 -9.59 0.98
C LEU A 20 -6.98 -9.33 0.58
N VAL A 21 -7.81 -10.36 0.70
CA VAL A 21 -9.26 -10.31 0.48
C VAL A 21 -9.94 -10.48 1.83
N GLY A 22 -10.88 -9.60 2.17
CA GLY A 22 -11.58 -9.73 3.44
C GLY A 22 -12.81 -8.84 3.58
N ARG A 23 -13.47 -8.99 4.74
CA ARG A 23 -14.68 -8.25 5.14
C ARG A 23 -14.72 -8.03 6.65
N TYR A 24 -15.60 -7.17 7.11
CA TYR A 24 -15.90 -7.07 8.54
C TYR A 24 -16.92 -8.14 8.96
N ASP A 25 -16.63 -8.83 10.06
CA ASP A 25 -17.57 -9.73 10.71
C ASP A 25 -18.64 -8.98 11.53
N ALA A 26 -19.51 -9.72 12.21
CA ALA A 26 -20.57 -9.15 13.05
C ALA A 26 -20.05 -8.34 14.25
N HIS A 27 -18.77 -8.51 14.62
CA HIS A 27 -18.10 -7.85 15.74
C HIS A 27 -17.17 -6.71 15.29
N GLN A 28 -17.22 -6.30 14.01
CA GLN A 28 -16.33 -5.30 13.42
C GLN A 28 -14.85 -5.70 13.48
N LYS A 29 -14.58 -7.01 13.44
CA LYS A 29 -13.24 -7.57 13.24
C LYS A 29 -13.05 -7.97 11.78
N LEU A 30 -11.82 -7.87 11.32
CA LEU A 30 -11.45 -8.15 9.94
C LEU A 30 -11.31 -9.65 9.72
N GLU A 31 -12.29 -10.25 9.04
CA GLU A 31 -12.23 -11.62 8.56
C GLU A 31 -11.46 -11.65 7.24
N ILE A 32 -10.34 -12.36 7.21
CA ILE A 32 -9.57 -12.60 5.99
C ILE A 32 -10.16 -13.82 5.28
N LEU A 33 -10.64 -13.60 4.06
CA LEU A 33 -11.24 -14.63 3.22
C LEU A 33 -10.19 -15.33 2.34
N GLY A 34 -9.13 -14.62 1.98
CA GLY A 34 -7.95 -15.23 1.38
C GLY A 34 -6.79 -14.26 1.23
N TYR A 35 -5.59 -14.81 1.05
CA TYR A 35 -4.39 -14.02 0.87
C TYR A 35 -3.44 -14.64 -0.16
N GLY A 36 -2.66 -13.78 -0.82
CA GLY A 36 -1.68 -14.21 -1.79
C GLY A 36 -0.45 -13.32 -1.78
N THR A 37 0.71 -13.91 -2.02
CA THR A 37 1.99 -13.19 -2.04
C THR A 37 2.86 -13.65 -3.19
N ALA A 38 3.61 -12.72 -3.78
CA ALA A 38 4.63 -13.02 -4.77
C ALA A 38 5.93 -12.24 -4.48
N PRO A 39 7.11 -12.76 -4.87
CA PRO A 39 8.34 -11.96 -4.88
C PRO A 39 8.17 -10.74 -5.79
N SER A 40 8.64 -9.57 -5.35
CA SER A 40 8.61 -8.37 -6.18
C SER A 40 9.88 -8.27 -7.03
N LEU A 41 9.72 -8.30 -8.35
CA LEU A 41 10.85 -8.30 -9.29
C LEU A 41 11.07 -6.95 -9.99
N GLY A 42 10.03 -6.12 -10.09
CA GLY A 42 10.04 -4.89 -10.87
C GLY A 42 9.96 -3.59 -10.06
N VAL A 43 10.12 -3.65 -8.73
CA VAL A 43 9.98 -2.49 -7.84
C VAL A 43 11.26 -2.26 -7.05
N GLN A 44 11.70 -1.01 -6.98
CA GLN A 44 12.87 -0.61 -6.23
C GLN A 44 12.58 0.68 -5.44
N ARG A 45 12.77 0.64 -4.11
CA ARG A 45 12.55 1.79 -3.21
C ARG A 45 11.15 2.43 -3.37
N GLY A 46 10.14 1.59 -3.52
CA GLY A 46 8.74 2.00 -3.73
C GLY A 46 8.42 2.51 -5.14
N VAL A 47 9.36 2.45 -6.09
CA VAL A 47 9.15 2.90 -7.48
C VAL A 47 9.15 1.69 -8.42
N VAL A 48 8.18 1.64 -9.32
CA VAL A 48 8.16 0.64 -10.40
C VAL A 48 9.24 0.97 -11.42
N VAL A 49 10.25 0.10 -11.50
CA VAL A 49 11.38 0.20 -12.44
C VAL A 49 11.22 -0.72 -13.65
N ASN A 50 10.46 -1.81 -13.51
CA ASN A 50 10.13 -2.73 -14.60
C ASN A 50 8.64 -3.09 -14.58
N ILE A 51 7.88 -2.51 -15.52
CA ILE A 51 6.42 -2.68 -15.61
C ILE A 51 6.03 -4.14 -15.82
N THR A 52 6.68 -4.85 -16.76
CA THR A 52 6.34 -6.24 -17.11
C THR A 52 6.54 -7.18 -15.92
N GLN A 53 7.68 -7.09 -15.25
CA GLN A 53 7.98 -7.92 -14.07
C GLN A 53 7.05 -7.61 -12.90
N THR A 54 6.65 -6.34 -12.73
CA THR A 54 5.66 -5.97 -11.71
C THR A 54 4.28 -6.54 -12.03
N ILE A 55 3.84 -6.51 -13.29
CA ILE A 55 2.56 -7.11 -13.71
C ILE A 55 2.56 -8.61 -13.40
N GLU A 56 3.61 -9.34 -13.77
CA GLU A 56 3.73 -10.78 -13.48
C GLU A 56 3.66 -11.06 -11.97
N SER A 57 4.35 -10.24 -11.17
CA SER A 57 4.35 -10.37 -9.70
C SER A 57 2.96 -10.10 -9.11
N ILE A 58 2.22 -9.10 -9.63
CA ILE A 58 0.84 -8.79 -9.22
C ILE A 58 -0.08 -9.97 -9.56
N GLN A 59 -0.03 -10.46 -10.80
CA GLN A 59 -0.87 -11.57 -11.25
C GLN A 59 -0.65 -12.83 -10.41
N GLN A 60 0.60 -13.15 -10.04
CA GLN A 60 0.90 -14.27 -9.16
C GLN A 60 0.30 -14.11 -7.76
N ALA A 61 0.43 -12.92 -7.15
CA ALA A 61 -0.14 -12.65 -5.83
C ALA A 61 -1.67 -12.72 -5.86
N ILE A 62 -2.29 -12.19 -6.91
CA ILE A 62 -3.74 -12.17 -7.08
C ILE A 62 -4.29 -13.58 -7.35
N ALA A 63 -3.65 -14.35 -8.22
CA ALA A 63 -4.04 -15.74 -8.48
C ALA A 63 -3.98 -16.62 -7.21
N ALA A 64 -2.94 -16.42 -6.39
CA ALA A 64 -2.84 -17.10 -5.09
C ALA A 64 -3.99 -16.70 -4.15
N ALA A 65 -4.31 -15.40 -4.06
CA ALA A 65 -5.42 -14.91 -3.24
C ALA A 65 -6.80 -15.41 -3.73
N GLN A 66 -7.03 -15.43 -5.05
CA GLN A 66 -8.24 -15.98 -5.67
C GLN A 66 -8.41 -17.48 -5.38
N THR A 67 -7.31 -18.23 -5.46
CA THR A 67 -7.32 -19.68 -5.15
C THR A 67 -7.69 -19.92 -3.68
N ASP A 68 -7.16 -19.09 -2.77
CA ASP A 68 -7.39 -19.21 -1.33
C ASP A 68 -8.83 -18.83 -0.94
N CYS A 69 -9.39 -17.77 -1.54
CA CYS A 69 -10.74 -17.29 -1.22
C CYS A 69 -11.86 -17.87 -2.09
N GLY A 70 -11.53 -18.54 -3.21
CA GLY A 70 -12.49 -19.09 -4.16
C GLY A 70 -13.31 -18.05 -4.95
N MET A 71 -12.87 -16.79 -4.98
CA MET A 71 -13.58 -15.68 -5.65
C MET A 71 -12.72 -15.05 -6.74
N ASP A 72 -13.36 -14.47 -7.75
CA ASP A 72 -12.66 -13.72 -8.80
C ASP A 72 -12.44 -12.28 -8.35
N ILE A 73 -11.17 -11.87 -8.28
CA ILE A 73 -10.77 -10.51 -7.90
C ILE A 73 -10.75 -9.63 -9.15
N SER A 74 -11.60 -8.60 -9.18
CA SER A 74 -11.70 -7.65 -10.29
C SER A 74 -11.26 -6.24 -9.93
N GLY A 75 -11.16 -5.89 -8.64
CA GLY A 75 -10.76 -4.56 -8.19
C GLY A 75 -9.87 -4.59 -6.97
N VAL A 76 -9.01 -3.57 -6.82
CA VAL A 76 -8.05 -3.47 -5.72
C VAL A 76 -7.89 -2.03 -5.21
N VAL A 77 -7.66 -1.89 -3.91
CA VAL A 77 -7.09 -0.69 -3.28
C VAL A 77 -5.59 -0.87 -3.17
N VAL A 78 -4.82 0.09 -3.67
CA VAL A 78 -3.36 -0.06 -3.82
C VAL A 78 -2.61 0.92 -2.94
N GLY A 79 -1.52 0.44 -2.33
CA GLY A 79 -0.57 1.27 -1.60
C GLY A 79 0.33 2.09 -2.53
N ILE A 80 0.62 3.33 -2.14
CA ILE A 80 1.72 4.11 -2.70
C ILE A 80 2.67 4.56 -1.59
N ALA A 81 3.96 4.36 -1.82
CA ALA A 81 5.07 4.82 -0.99
C ALA A 81 6.30 5.10 -1.84
N GLY A 82 7.36 5.62 -1.22
CA GLY A 82 8.63 5.84 -1.89
C GLY A 82 9.04 7.31 -1.98
N GLN A 83 10.25 7.53 -2.49
CA GLN A 83 10.91 8.85 -2.53
C GLN A 83 10.16 9.90 -3.36
N HIS A 84 9.22 9.46 -4.19
CA HIS A 84 8.41 10.33 -5.03
C HIS A 84 7.24 10.94 -4.27
N ILE A 85 7.06 10.61 -2.99
CA ILE A 85 6.07 11.18 -2.10
C ILE A 85 6.71 12.25 -1.22
N ARG A 86 6.04 13.40 -1.12
CA ARG A 86 6.45 14.52 -0.27
C ARG A 86 5.25 15.05 0.48
N SER A 87 5.47 15.50 1.70
CA SER A 87 4.45 16.26 2.42
C SER A 87 4.78 17.73 2.53
N LEU A 88 3.72 18.54 2.60
CA LEU A 88 3.79 19.96 2.83
C LEU A 88 2.63 20.42 3.71
N GLN A 89 2.87 21.44 4.52
CA GLN A 89 1.83 22.10 5.29
C GLN A 89 1.35 23.35 4.54
N HIS A 90 0.05 23.57 4.53
CA HIS A 90 -0.55 24.75 3.94
C HIS A 90 -1.74 25.20 4.76
N SER A 91 -1.93 26.51 4.91
CA SER A 91 -3.12 27.06 5.54
C SER A 91 -3.89 27.89 4.53
N ASP A 92 -5.19 27.69 4.49
CA ASP A 92 -6.10 28.42 3.61
C ASP A 92 -7.37 28.83 4.36
N TYR A 93 -8.17 29.72 3.79
CA TYR A 93 -9.43 30.17 4.37
C TYR A 93 -10.50 30.45 3.33
N ILE A 94 -11.74 30.45 3.79
CA ILE A 94 -12.90 30.91 3.03
C ILE A 94 -13.69 31.95 3.83
N THR A 95 -14.30 32.89 3.12
CA THR A 95 -15.29 33.82 3.68
C THR A 95 -16.68 33.32 3.34
N ARG A 96 -17.50 33.05 4.36
CA ARG A 96 -18.87 32.58 4.24
C ARG A 96 -19.79 33.76 3.95
N THR A 97 -20.83 33.52 3.14
CA THR A 97 -21.75 34.58 2.69
C THR A 97 -22.74 34.96 3.79
N ASP A 98 -23.17 33.98 4.59
CA ASP A 98 -24.03 34.16 5.74
C ASP A 98 -23.31 33.67 7.00
N SER A 99 -22.98 34.59 7.90
CA SER A 99 -22.31 34.27 9.18
C SER A 99 -23.25 33.69 10.22
N GLU A 100 -24.57 33.88 10.05
CA GLU A 100 -25.62 33.39 10.93
C GLU A 100 -26.09 31.97 10.52
N GLU A 101 -25.68 31.48 9.36
CA GLU A 101 -25.80 30.05 9.04
C GLU A 101 -24.69 29.28 9.76
N VAL A 102 -24.98 28.08 10.27
CA VAL A 102 -23.96 27.21 10.86
C VAL A 102 -23.04 26.64 9.79
N ILE A 103 -21.77 26.47 10.12
CA ILE A 103 -20.77 25.84 9.25
C ILE A 103 -21.20 24.40 8.96
N GLY A 104 -21.32 24.09 7.67
CA GLY A 104 -21.74 22.77 7.18
C GLY A 104 -20.72 22.09 6.28
N ASP A 105 -21.08 20.91 5.77
CA ASP A 105 -20.22 20.09 4.88
C ASP A 105 -19.78 20.86 3.64
N ARG A 106 -20.68 21.67 3.07
CA ARG A 106 -20.41 22.52 1.89
C ARG A 106 -19.29 23.52 2.14
N ASP A 107 -19.22 24.11 3.32
CA ASP A 107 -18.17 25.07 3.68
C ASP A 107 -16.81 24.36 3.77
N LEU A 108 -16.79 23.17 4.39
CA LEU A 108 -15.58 22.36 4.54
C LEU A 108 -15.07 21.81 3.21
N GLU A 109 -15.99 21.35 2.36
CA GLU A 109 -15.68 20.90 1.00
C GLU A 109 -15.11 22.06 0.18
N ARG A 110 -15.75 23.24 0.21
CA ARG A 110 -15.25 24.43 -0.50
C ARG A 110 -13.86 24.85 -0.04
N LEU A 111 -13.59 24.81 1.27
CA LEU A 111 -12.28 25.11 1.81
C LEU A 111 -11.23 24.09 1.35
N THR A 112 -11.57 22.80 1.37
CA THR A 112 -10.69 21.73 0.92
C THR A 112 -10.42 21.78 -0.58
N GLU A 113 -11.43 22.15 -1.40
CA GLU A 113 -11.30 22.31 -2.84
C GLU A 113 -10.34 23.43 -3.25
N ASN A 114 -10.22 24.50 -2.45
CA ASN A 114 -9.24 25.54 -2.71
C ASN A 114 -7.81 25.00 -2.65
N VAL A 115 -7.54 24.12 -1.68
CA VAL A 115 -6.24 23.47 -1.52
C VAL A 115 -5.92 22.56 -2.70
N HIS A 116 -6.92 21.87 -3.26
CA HIS A 116 -6.72 21.05 -4.47
C HIS A 116 -6.37 21.86 -5.72
N LYS A 117 -6.65 23.17 -5.74
CA LYS A 117 -6.34 24.08 -6.86
C LYS A 117 -4.95 24.69 -6.75
N LEU A 118 -4.19 24.38 -5.70
CA LEU A 118 -2.82 24.86 -5.54
C LEU A 118 -1.94 24.34 -6.68
N SER A 119 -1.19 25.24 -7.29
CA SER A 119 -0.21 24.89 -8.31
C SER A 119 0.95 24.12 -7.68
N MET A 120 1.11 22.85 -8.07
CA MET A 120 2.25 22.02 -7.68
C MET A 120 3.43 22.21 -8.64
N MET A 121 4.59 21.64 -8.28
CA MET A 121 5.73 21.65 -9.21
C MET A 121 5.39 20.83 -10.47
N PRO A 122 6.01 21.11 -11.63
CA PRO A 122 5.77 20.33 -12.83
C PRO A 122 5.96 18.83 -12.59
N GLY A 123 4.92 18.04 -12.88
CA GLY A 123 4.92 16.58 -12.70
C GLY A 123 4.55 16.08 -11.30
N GLU A 124 4.18 16.97 -10.36
CA GLU A 124 3.61 16.62 -9.06
C GLU A 124 2.07 16.75 -9.07
N GLU A 125 1.40 15.91 -8.29
CA GLU A 125 -0.04 15.96 -8.05
C GLU A 125 -0.35 15.71 -6.57
N ILE A 126 -1.44 16.31 -6.09
CA ILE A 126 -1.93 16.13 -4.73
C ILE A 126 -2.64 14.78 -4.62
N ILE A 127 -2.14 13.90 -3.74
CA ILE A 127 -2.75 12.60 -3.44
C ILE A 127 -3.75 12.73 -2.29
N HIS A 128 -3.36 13.39 -1.21
CA HIS A 128 -4.22 13.56 -0.03
C HIS A 128 -4.15 14.99 0.49
N VAL A 129 -5.32 15.50 0.89
CA VAL A 129 -5.48 16.75 1.64
C VAL A 129 -6.13 16.39 2.96
N ILE A 130 -5.39 16.55 4.06
CA ILE A 130 -5.84 16.13 5.38
C ILE A 130 -5.92 17.37 6.27
N PRO A 131 -7.13 17.82 6.66
CA PRO A 131 -7.29 18.91 7.60
C PRO A 131 -6.66 18.55 8.95
N GLN A 132 -5.97 19.50 9.56
CA GLN A 132 -5.35 19.35 10.88
C GLN A 132 -6.07 20.19 11.93
N GLU A 133 -6.14 21.49 11.71
CA GLU A 133 -6.69 22.44 12.68
C GLU A 133 -7.54 23.47 11.95
N TYR A 134 -8.68 23.80 12.53
CA TYR A 134 -9.56 24.84 12.04
C TYR A 134 -9.44 26.10 12.90
N LYS A 135 -9.76 27.24 12.27
CA LYS A 135 -10.00 28.51 12.96
C LYS A 135 -11.29 29.12 12.46
N VAL A 136 -12.09 29.65 13.38
CA VAL A 136 -13.35 30.36 13.06
C VAL A 136 -13.25 31.77 13.62
N ASP A 137 -13.33 32.77 12.75
CA ASP A 137 -13.21 34.20 13.09
C ASP A 137 -11.97 34.54 13.94
N GLY A 138 -10.86 33.86 13.66
CA GLY A 138 -9.57 34.03 14.35
C GLY A 138 -9.42 33.21 15.64
N GLN A 139 -10.48 32.55 16.12
CA GLN A 139 -10.38 31.59 17.22
C GLN A 139 -9.90 30.25 16.69
N GLY A 140 -8.76 29.76 17.19
CA GLY A 140 -8.14 28.51 16.75
C GLY A 140 -8.40 27.33 17.67
N ASP A 141 -7.59 26.27 17.52
CA ASP A 141 -7.67 25.01 18.26
C ASP A 141 -9.01 24.26 18.09
N ILE A 142 -9.68 24.50 16.96
CA ILE A 142 -10.95 23.85 16.63
C ILE A 142 -10.66 22.59 15.81
N LYS A 143 -11.08 21.42 16.30
CA LYS A 143 -10.95 20.15 15.57
C LYS A 143 -12.12 19.89 14.62
N GLU A 144 -13.34 20.22 15.04
CA GLU A 144 -14.57 20.00 14.27
C GLU A 144 -15.39 21.30 14.29
N PRO A 145 -15.38 22.08 13.19
CA PRO A 145 -16.07 23.37 13.12
C PRO A 145 -17.56 23.22 12.73
N ARG A 146 -18.03 22.02 12.39
CA ARG A 146 -19.43 21.79 12.01
C ARG A 146 -20.39 22.23 13.11
N GLY A 147 -21.40 22.99 12.73
CA GLY A 147 -22.41 23.52 13.66
C GLY A 147 -22.01 24.83 14.35
N MET A 148 -20.78 25.33 14.15
CA MET A 148 -20.37 26.65 14.66
C MET A 148 -20.86 27.78 13.76
N TYR A 149 -21.06 28.97 14.32
CA TYR A 149 -21.30 30.20 13.56
C TYR A 149 -19.97 30.89 13.25
N GLY A 150 -19.91 31.63 12.15
CA GLY A 150 -18.76 32.47 11.86
C GLY A 150 -18.66 32.90 10.41
N ALA A 151 -18.03 34.05 10.19
CA ALA A 151 -17.88 34.63 8.86
C ALA A 151 -16.67 34.06 8.10
N ARG A 152 -15.58 33.76 8.82
CA ARG A 152 -14.31 33.32 8.25
C ARG A 152 -13.91 31.97 8.83
N LEU A 153 -13.82 30.98 7.96
CA LEU A 153 -13.37 29.63 8.28
C LEU A 153 -11.99 29.40 7.66
N GLU A 154 -10.99 29.15 8.50
CA GLU A 154 -9.63 28.81 8.10
C GLU A 154 -9.30 27.37 8.49
N ALA A 155 -8.37 26.75 7.78
CA ALA A 155 -7.78 25.48 8.20
C ALA A 155 -6.31 25.36 7.79
N THR A 156 -5.56 24.64 8.61
CA THR A 156 -4.23 24.12 8.27
C THR A 156 -4.37 22.69 7.77
N PHE A 157 -3.69 22.37 6.68
CA PHE A 157 -3.74 21.11 5.98
C PHE A 157 -2.37 20.45 5.93
N HIS A 158 -2.36 19.14 6.15
CA HIS A 158 -1.28 18.25 5.72
C HIS A 158 -1.59 17.78 4.31
N ILE A 159 -0.74 18.17 3.37
CA ILE A 159 -0.91 17.83 1.96
C ILE A 159 0.17 16.83 1.59
N VAL A 160 -0.25 15.73 1.00
CA VAL A 160 0.63 14.69 0.45
C VAL A 160 0.61 14.85 -1.05
N VAL A 161 1.79 15.07 -1.63
CA VAL A 161 2.00 15.16 -3.07
C VAL A 161 2.83 13.99 -3.56
N GLY A 162 2.59 13.57 -4.79
CA GLY A 162 3.36 12.51 -5.45
C GLY A 162 3.70 12.86 -6.89
N GLN A 163 4.74 12.22 -7.43
CA GLN A 163 5.04 12.33 -8.85
C GLN A 163 4.00 11.58 -9.69
N VAL A 164 3.41 12.28 -10.66
CA VAL A 164 2.38 11.76 -11.56
C VAL A 164 2.85 10.50 -12.30
N THR A 165 4.13 10.47 -12.70
CA THR A 165 4.73 9.32 -13.39
C THR A 165 4.71 8.05 -12.54
N SER A 166 5.07 8.15 -11.26
CA SER A 166 5.04 7.01 -10.33
C SER A 166 3.62 6.48 -10.12
N ILE A 167 2.66 7.39 -9.93
CA ILE A 167 1.23 7.06 -9.78
C ILE A 167 0.72 6.34 -11.04
N ARG A 168 1.02 6.89 -12.23
CA ARG A 168 0.62 6.30 -13.51
C ARG A 168 1.24 4.92 -13.74
N ASN A 169 2.50 4.71 -13.35
CA ASN A 169 3.15 3.41 -13.50
C ASN A 169 2.45 2.34 -12.64
N ILE A 170 2.08 2.67 -11.41
CA ILE A 170 1.30 1.78 -10.54
C ILE A 170 -0.07 1.48 -11.18
N ALA A 171 -0.81 2.51 -11.58
CA ALA A 171 -2.11 2.35 -12.21
C ALA A 171 -2.05 1.48 -13.48
N ARG A 172 -1.03 1.69 -14.31
CA ARG A 172 -0.78 0.88 -15.50
C ARG A 172 -0.51 -0.58 -15.16
N CYS A 173 0.31 -0.86 -14.15
CA CYS A 173 0.58 -2.24 -13.71
C CYS A 173 -0.70 -2.95 -13.25
N VAL A 174 -1.54 -2.26 -12.48
CA VAL A 174 -2.81 -2.80 -11.97
C VAL A 174 -3.77 -3.09 -13.13
N LYS A 175 -3.99 -2.11 -14.01
CA LYS A 175 -4.87 -2.27 -15.17
C LYS A 175 -4.39 -3.37 -16.12
N SER A 176 -3.09 -3.42 -16.39
CA SER A 176 -2.48 -4.45 -17.25
C SER A 176 -2.49 -5.85 -16.61
N ALA A 177 -2.67 -5.94 -15.29
CA ALA A 177 -2.93 -7.18 -14.58
C ALA A 177 -4.42 -7.60 -14.60
N ASN A 178 -5.24 -6.92 -15.40
CA ASN A 178 -6.69 -7.14 -15.53
C ASN A 178 -7.48 -6.85 -14.24
N LEU A 179 -7.07 -5.79 -13.54
CA LEU A 179 -7.70 -5.33 -12.30
C LEU A 179 -8.12 -3.86 -12.42
N ASP A 180 -9.24 -3.52 -11.80
CA ASP A 180 -9.66 -2.15 -11.60
C ASP A 180 -8.90 -1.54 -10.42
N LEU A 181 -8.20 -0.44 -10.67
CA LEU A 181 -7.66 0.38 -9.60
C LEU A 181 -8.80 1.17 -8.95
N LYS A 182 -9.24 0.73 -7.78
CA LYS A 182 -10.40 1.31 -7.08
C LYS A 182 -10.04 2.54 -6.23
N ALA A 183 -8.86 2.53 -5.61
CA ALA A 183 -8.31 3.67 -4.88
C ALA A 183 -6.79 3.53 -4.71
N ILE A 184 -6.12 4.67 -4.50
CA ILE A 184 -4.72 4.74 -4.08
C ILE A 184 -4.66 5.31 -2.66
N ASN A 185 -3.91 4.66 -1.79
CA ASN A 185 -3.73 5.08 -0.40
C ASN A 185 -2.24 5.17 -0.05
N LEU A 186 -1.89 6.22 0.68
CA LEU A 186 -0.53 6.35 1.22
C LEU A 186 -0.25 5.22 2.23
N GLU A 187 0.79 4.44 1.99
CA GLU A 187 1.13 3.26 2.82
C GLU A 187 1.34 3.57 4.31
N PRO A 188 2.08 4.61 4.72
CA PRO A 188 2.22 4.91 6.15
C PRO A 188 0.89 5.27 6.83
N LEU A 189 -0.13 5.73 6.11
CA LEU A 189 -1.49 5.87 6.65
C LEU A 189 -2.18 4.52 6.81
N ALA A 190 -2.04 3.64 5.82
CA ALA A 190 -2.58 2.29 5.89
C ALA A 190 -1.95 1.50 7.05
N SER A 191 -0.62 1.44 7.13
CA SER A 191 0.12 0.78 8.21
C SER A 191 -0.29 1.35 9.58
N ALA A 192 -0.50 2.66 9.70
CA ALA A 192 -0.96 3.30 10.94
C ALA A 192 -2.34 2.82 11.39
N GLU A 193 -3.29 2.64 10.48
CA GLU A 193 -4.61 2.11 10.85
C GLU A 193 -4.55 0.67 11.32
N ALA A 194 -3.60 -0.11 10.81
CA ALA A 194 -3.49 -1.52 11.16
C ALA A 194 -2.82 -1.76 12.51
N VAL A 195 -1.97 -0.85 13.01
CA VAL A 195 -1.10 -1.16 14.17
C VAL A 195 -1.13 -0.14 15.31
N LEU A 196 -1.74 1.03 15.11
CA LEU A 196 -1.82 2.07 16.13
C LEU A 196 -3.21 2.14 16.74
N SER A 197 -3.26 2.27 18.07
CA SER A 197 -4.51 2.56 18.77
C SER A 197 -4.88 4.05 18.64
N GLN A 198 -6.15 4.36 18.91
CA GLN A 198 -6.60 5.76 18.91
C GLN A 198 -5.94 6.56 20.05
N GLU A 199 -5.74 5.93 21.21
CA GLU A 199 -5.07 6.53 22.36
C GLU A 199 -3.62 6.90 22.05
N GLU A 200 -2.90 6.07 21.27
CA GLU A 200 -1.54 6.39 20.83
C GLU A 200 -1.52 7.58 19.87
N LYS A 201 -2.44 7.62 18.90
CA LYS A 201 -2.59 8.74 17.97
C LYS A 201 -2.93 10.04 18.71
N GLU A 202 -3.71 9.97 19.78
CA GLU A 202 -4.03 11.10 20.65
C GLU A 202 -2.85 11.56 21.51
N ALA A 203 -2.21 10.62 22.23
CA ALA A 203 -1.07 10.88 23.09
C ALA A 203 0.14 11.42 22.32
N GLY A 204 0.27 11.01 21.06
CA GLY A 204 1.33 11.38 20.14
C GLY A 204 2.31 10.24 19.95
N VAL A 205 2.45 9.76 18.72
CA VAL A 205 3.21 8.55 18.38
C VAL A 205 3.88 8.70 17.01
N VAL A 206 5.05 8.08 16.86
CA VAL A 206 5.71 7.91 15.57
C VAL A 206 5.49 6.48 15.09
N LEU A 207 4.86 6.31 13.94
CA LEU A 207 4.93 5.05 13.19
C LEU A 207 6.19 5.06 12.33
N VAL A 208 6.94 3.96 12.39
CA VAL A 208 8.11 3.71 11.53
C VAL A 208 7.94 2.34 10.88
N ASP A 209 7.57 2.32 9.60
CA ASP A 209 7.44 1.11 8.80
C ASP A 209 8.76 0.81 8.09
N ILE A 210 9.50 -0.19 8.56
CA ILE A 210 10.79 -0.57 7.97
C ILE A 210 10.53 -1.65 6.93
N GLY A 211 10.29 -1.22 5.69
CA GLY A 211 10.07 -2.08 4.54
C GLY A 211 11.35 -2.67 3.94
N GLY A 212 11.22 -3.27 2.77
CA GLY A 212 12.37 -3.81 2.02
C GLY A 212 13.23 -2.73 1.36
N GLY A 213 12.59 -1.77 0.70
CA GLY A 213 13.26 -0.69 -0.04
C GLY A 213 13.28 0.65 0.69
N THR A 214 12.31 0.91 1.56
CA THR A 214 12.05 2.20 2.20
C THR A 214 11.82 2.02 3.69
N THR A 215 11.95 3.11 4.42
CA THR A 215 11.43 3.26 5.78
C THR A 215 10.47 4.43 5.78
N ASP A 216 9.20 4.16 6.02
CA ASP A 216 8.13 5.15 5.96
C ASP A 216 7.77 5.64 7.37
N ILE A 217 7.54 6.94 7.51
CA ILE A 217 7.32 7.60 8.79
C ILE A 217 5.98 8.33 8.74
N ALA A 218 5.18 8.15 9.79
CA ALA A 218 4.02 9.00 10.06
C ALA A 218 3.99 9.38 11.54
N ILE A 219 3.82 10.68 11.82
CA ILE A 219 3.70 11.19 13.18
C ILE A 219 2.27 11.62 13.40
N PHE A 220 1.66 11.09 14.45
CA PHE A 220 0.32 11.46 14.89
C PHE A 220 0.40 12.21 16.22
N LYS A 221 -0.50 13.17 16.41
CA LYS A 221 -0.70 13.88 17.68
C LYS A 221 -2.10 14.45 17.71
N ASP A 222 -2.76 14.38 18.87
CA ASP A 222 -4.13 14.83 19.08
C ASP A 222 -5.16 14.12 18.20
N GLY A 223 -4.85 12.90 17.76
CA GLY A 223 -5.72 12.04 16.96
C GLY A 223 -5.62 12.28 15.45
N ILE A 224 -4.72 13.16 15.01
CA ILE A 224 -4.54 13.51 13.59
C ILE A 224 -3.09 13.35 13.15
N ILE A 225 -2.88 13.20 11.85
CA ILE A 225 -1.54 13.14 11.26
C ILE A 225 -0.91 14.53 11.23
N ARG A 226 0.34 14.63 11.70
CA ARG A 226 1.10 15.87 11.79
C ARG A 226 2.27 15.96 10.82
N HIS A 227 2.91 14.83 10.54
CA HIS A 227 4.09 14.75 9.67
C HIS A 227 4.14 13.39 8.95
N THR A 228 4.69 13.38 7.75
CA THR A 228 5.01 12.15 7.00
C THR A 228 6.36 12.30 6.32
N ALA A 229 7.15 11.24 6.27
CA ALA A 229 8.41 11.24 5.54
C ALA A 229 8.74 9.84 5.04
N VAL A 230 9.57 9.77 3.99
CA VAL A 230 10.05 8.51 3.44
C VAL A 230 11.57 8.53 3.36
N ILE A 231 12.21 7.54 3.98
CA ILE A 231 13.65 7.33 3.91
C ILE A 231 13.92 6.23 2.88
N PRO A 232 14.81 6.42 1.90
CA PRO A 232 15.07 5.45 0.83
C PRO A 232 15.94 4.26 1.21
N TYR A 233 15.84 3.84 2.47
CA TYR A 233 16.60 2.74 3.04
C TYR A 233 15.65 1.82 3.78
N GLY A 234 15.75 0.52 3.49
CA GLY A 234 14.99 -0.54 4.16
C GLY A 234 15.85 -1.78 4.39
N GLY A 235 15.23 -2.95 4.45
CA GLY A 235 15.94 -4.21 4.68
C GLY A 235 16.93 -4.61 3.57
N ASN A 236 16.78 -4.13 2.34
CA ASN A 236 17.63 -4.52 1.21
C ASN A 236 19.05 -3.96 1.32
N ILE A 237 19.21 -2.74 1.85
CA ILE A 237 20.55 -2.16 2.02
C ILE A 237 21.36 -2.90 3.09
N ILE A 238 20.70 -3.39 4.15
CA ILE A 238 21.31 -4.27 5.17
C ILE A 238 21.80 -5.55 4.50
N THR A 239 20.98 -6.17 3.66
CA THR A 239 21.31 -7.39 2.91
C THR A 239 22.50 -7.17 1.99
N ASN A 240 22.54 -6.03 1.29
CA ASN A 240 23.64 -5.67 0.42
C ASN A 240 24.95 -5.49 1.20
N ASP A 241 24.91 -4.85 2.37
CA ASP A 241 26.09 -4.69 3.21
C ASP A 241 26.60 -6.04 3.75
N ILE A 242 25.70 -6.97 4.09
CA ILE A 242 26.07 -8.34 4.47
C ILE A 242 26.71 -9.04 3.26
N LYS A 243 26.11 -8.94 2.07
CA LYS A 243 26.62 -9.54 0.84
C LYS A 243 28.07 -9.10 0.58
N GLU A 244 28.34 -7.79 0.66
CA GLU A 244 29.68 -7.23 0.45
C GLU A 244 30.63 -7.58 1.60
N GLY A 245 30.24 -7.27 2.84
CA GLY A 245 31.07 -7.45 4.03
C GLY A 245 31.40 -8.91 4.36
N CYS A 246 30.52 -9.84 3.97
CA CYS A 246 30.73 -11.27 4.09
C CYS A 246 31.21 -11.93 2.79
N SER A 247 31.27 -11.19 1.67
CA SER A 247 31.59 -11.69 0.32
C SER A 247 30.87 -13.00 -0.03
N ILE A 248 29.55 -12.98 0.09
CA ILE A 248 28.63 -14.07 -0.24
C ILE A 248 27.60 -13.59 -1.27
N ILE A 249 26.77 -14.50 -1.81
CA ILE A 249 25.71 -14.09 -2.74
C ILE A 249 24.50 -13.52 -1.98
N GLU A 250 23.71 -12.68 -2.65
CA GLU A 250 22.56 -11.98 -2.06
C GLU A 250 21.55 -12.92 -1.40
N LYS A 251 21.21 -14.03 -2.07
CA LYS A 251 20.32 -15.05 -1.51
C LYS A 251 20.82 -15.61 -0.16
N GLN A 252 22.14 -15.82 -0.03
CA GLN A 252 22.74 -16.28 1.22
C GLN A 252 22.76 -15.16 2.27
N ALA A 253 23.06 -13.93 1.87
CA ALA A 253 23.03 -12.77 2.76
C ALA A 253 21.65 -12.54 3.37
N GLU A 254 20.58 -12.63 2.58
CA GLU A 254 19.21 -12.50 3.08
C GLU A 254 18.86 -13.60 4.06
N GLN A 255 19.20 -14.85 3.74
CA GLN A 255 18.99 -15.98 4.65
C GLN A 255 19.75 -15.80 5.96
N LEU A 256 20.98 -15.28 5.90
CA LEU A 256 21.77 -15.00 7.10
C LEU A 256 21.14 -13.90 7.94
N LYS A 257 20.69 -12.82 7.31
CA LYS A 257 19.99 -11.70 7.95
C LYS A 257 18.72 -12.17 8.67
N VAL A 258 17.86 -12.92 7.98
CA VAL A 258 16.58 -13.38 8.53
C VAL A 258 16.77 -14.38 9.67
N LYS A 259 17.70 -15.35 9.52
CA LYS A 259 17.86 -16.42 10.53
C LYS A 259 18.69 -15.99 11.74
N PHE A 260 19.76 -15.23 11.51
CA PHE A 260 20.80 -14.96 12.51
C PHE A 260 21.06 -13.46 12.75
N GLY A 261 20.41 -12.58 12.00
CA GLY A 261 20.62 -11.14 12.12
C GLY A 261 20.26 -10.58 13.51
N SER A 262 21.09 -9.66 13.97
CA SER A 262 20.92 -8.92 15.23
C SER A 262 21.41 -7.49 15.03
N ALA A 263 20.62 -6.52 15.46
CA ALA A 263 20.97 -5.10 15.48
C ALA A 263 21.87 -4.71 16.66
N TRP A 264 22.16 -5.64 17.59
CA TRP A 264 22.96 -5.38 18.78
C TRP A 264 24.15 -6.35 18.88
N PRO A 265 25.37 -5.93 18.52
CA PRO A 265 26.54 -6.81 18.48
C PRO A 265 27.00 -7.32 19.85
N GLY A 266 26.61 -6.62 20.93
CA GLY A 266 27.00 -6.97 22.31
C GLY A 266 26.42 -8.31 22.80
N GLU A 267 25.29 -8.76 22.22
CA GLU A 267 24.63 -10.01 22.63
C GLU A 267 25.25 -11.26 21.99
N ASN A 268 26.05 -11.11 20.93
CA ASN A 268 26.65 -12.24 20.21
C ASN A 268 28.00 -12.63 20.80
N LYS A 269 28.18 -13.93 21.09
CA LYS A 269 29.46 -14.47 21.57
C LYS A 269 30.49 -14.51 20.43
N GLU A 270 31.77 -14.41 20.76
CA GLU A 270 32.85 -14.39 19.77
C GLU A 270 33.01 -15.72 19.01
N ASN A 271 32.65 -16.83 19.67
CA ASN A 271 32.77 -18.18 19.13
C ASN A 271 31.51 -18.69 18.40
N GLU A 272 30.47 -17.86 18.27
CA GLU A 272 29.29 -18.21 17.49
C GLU A 272 29.57 -18.00 16.00
N ILE A 273 29.65 -19.10 15.25
CA ILE A 273 29.91 -19.14 13.81
C ILE A 273 28.79 -19.87 13.08
N VAL A 274 28.54 -19.47 11.84
CA VAL A 274 27.63 -20.14 10.90
C VAL A 274 28.42 -20.47 9.63
N SER A 275 28.32 -21.72 9.19
CA SER A 275 28.91 -22.17 7.94
C SER A 275 27.92 -22.01 6.78
N ILE A 276 28.34 -21.32 5.74
CA ILE A 276 27.56 -21.08 4.53
C ILE A 276 28.17 -21.90 3.39
N PRO A 277 27.34 -22.59 2.57
CA PRO A 277 27.83 -23.31 1.41
C PRO A 277 28.67 -22.40 0.50
N GLY A 278 29.86 -22.87 0.14
CA GLY A 278 30.69 -22.22 -0.86
C GLY A 278 30.01 -22.23 -2.23
N LEU A 279 30.46 -21.34 -3.12
CA LEU A 279 30.12 -21.45 -4.54
C LEU A 279 30.65 -22.79 -5.10
N ARG A 280 30.10 -23.25 -6.23
CA ARG A 280 30.47 -24.55 -6.82
C ARG A 280 31.99 -24.76 -6.84
N GLY A 281 32.45 -25.82 -6.19
CA GLY A 281 33.87 -26.19 -6.10
C GLY A 281 34.70 -25.40 -5.09
N ARG A 282 34.08 -24.56 -4.25
CA ARG A 282 34.74 -23.86 -3.14
C ARG A 282 34.29 -24.41 -1.79
N ASP A 283 35.19 -24.38 -0.83
CA ASP A 283 34.90 -24.78 0.54
C ASP A 283 33.82 -23.88 1.17
N PRO A 284 33.06 -24.40 2.15
CA PRO A 284 32.14 -23.59 2.95
C PRO A 284 32.85 -22.40 3.59
N LYS A 285 32.14 -21.28 3.66
CA LYS A 285 32.63 -20.07 4.32
C LYS A 285 32.06 -19.96 5.72
N GLU A 286 32.91 -19.83 6.72
CA GLU A 286 32.50 -19.60 8.09
C GLU A 286 32.37 -18.12 8.39
N ILE A 287 31.25 -17.74 9.00
CA ILE A 287 30.93 -16.35 9.34
C ILE A 287 30.61 -16.25 10.83
N SER A 288 31.34 -15.38 11.53
CA SER A 288 31.04 -15.05 12.91
C SER A 288 29.74 -14.25 13.01
N LEU A 289 28.84 -14.65 13.91
CA LEU A 289 27.61 -13.91 14.19
C LEU A 289 27.87 -12.52 14.75
N LYS A 290 28.98 -12.33 15.47
CA LYS A 290 29.41 -11.02 15.96
C LYS A 290 29.78 -10.09 14.80
N THR A 291 30.47 -10.60 13.79
CA THR A 291 30.79 -9.83 12.57
C THR A 291 29.53 -9.49 11.78
N LEU A 292 28.63 -10.47 11.59
CA LEU A 292 27.33 -10.25 10.96
C LEU A 292 26.54 -9.15 11.68
N SER A 293 26.45 -9.22 13.01
CA SER A 293 25.73 -8.24 13.79
C SER A 293 26.37 -6.85 13.73
N ARG A 294 27.71 -6.74 13.67
CA ARG A 294 28.40 -5.44 13.47
C ARG A 294 28.00 -4.76 12.15
N ILE A 295 27.93 -5.53 11.06
CA ILE A 295 27.51 -5.02 9.75
C ILE A 295 26.07 -4.52 9.83
N ILE A 296 25.18 -5.35 10.37
CA ILE A 296 23.76 -5.03 10.54
C ILE A 296 23.57 -3.78 11.42
N HIS A 297 24.29 -3.72 12.55
CA HIS A 297 24.21 -2.62 13.50
C HIS A 297 24.60 -1.29 12.87
N ALA A 298 25.67 -1.26 12.06
CA ALA A 298 26.10 -0.04 11.38
C ALA A 298 24.99 0.51 10.47
N ARG A 299 24.40 -0.33 9.63
CA ARG A 299 23.34 0.11 8.72
C ARG A 299 22.04 0.44 9.43
N THR A 300 21.65 -0.36 10.43
CA THR A 300 20.42 -0.12 11.19
C THR A 300 20.53 1.18 11.98
N THR A 301 21.71 1.50 12.53
CA THR A 301 21.98 2.78 13.20
C THR A 301 21.80 3.97 12.26
N GLU A 302 22.25 3.86 11.00
CA GLU A 302 22.03 4.90 10.01
C GLU A 302 20.54 5.12 9.69
N ILE A 303 19.78 4.03 9.49
CA ILE A 303 18.33 4.09 9.25
C ILE A 303 17.63 4.76 10.43
N VAL A 304 17.91 4.33 11.67
CA VAL A 304 17.30 4.87 12.88
C VAL A 304 17.69 6.35 13.09
N ASN A 305 18.93 6.74 12.81
CA ASN A 305 19.33 8.15 12.90
C ASN A 305 18.62 9.03 11.85
N ALA A 306 18.39 8.51 10.65
CA ALA A 306 17.58 9.21 9.65
C ALA A 306 16.14 9.38 10.12
N VAL A 307 15.54 8.32 10.70
CA VAL A 307 14.21 8.41 11.33
C VAL A 307 14.19 9.47 12.43
N PHE A 308 15.20 9.47 13.31
CA PHE A 308 15.27 10.42 14.41
C PHE A 308 15.47 11.86 13.93
N THR A 309 16.12 12.05 12.79
CA THR A 309 16.23 13.37 12.14
C THR A 309 14.87 13.90 11.71
N GLU A 310 14.00 13.05 11.15
CA GLU A 310 12.62 13.43 10.82
C GLU A 310 11.78 13.74 12.07
N ILE A 311 11.92 12.95 13.13
CA ILE A 311 11.26 13.22 14.42
C ILE A 311 11.70 14.58 15.00
N LYS A 312 12.99 14.91 14.89
CA LYS A 312 13.53 16.22 15.26
C LYS A 312 12.99 17.35 14.40
N SER A 313 12.90 17.16 13.08
CA SER A 313 12.35 18.15 12.15
C SER A 313 10.89 18.48 12.44
N TYR A 314 10.11 17.50 12.93
CA TYR A 314 8.75 17.75 13.43
C TYR A 314 8.72 18.63 14.70
N GLY A 315 9.79 18.63 15.50
CA GLY A 315 9.90 19.43 16.73
C GLY A 315 9.30 18.73 17.95
N TYR A 316 9.53 17.42 18.10
CA TYR A 316 9.01 16.60 19.21
C TYR A 316 9.45 17.09 20.62
N ASP A 317 10.49 17.90 20.68
CA ASP A 317 11.05 18.52 21.88
C ASP A 317 10.20 19.70 22.40
N GLN A 318 9.34 20.27 21.55
CA GLN A 318 8.44 21.35 21.94
C GLN A 318 7.33 20.83 22.88
N PRO A 319 6.93 21.60 23.91
CA PRO A 319 5.91 21.17 24.88
C PRO A 319 4.60 20.74 24.25
N THR A 320 4.17 21.40 23.18
CA THR A 320 2.92 21.13 22.45
C THR A 320 3.00 19.96 21.47
N ARG A 321 4.22 19.50 21.14
CA ARG A 321 4.46 18.46 20.11
C ARG A 321 5.04 17.17 20.68
N LYS A 322 5.03 17.01 22.01
CA LYS A 322 5.52 15.80 22.67
C LYS A 322 4.79 14.55 22.18
N LEU A 323 5.56 13.51 21.90
CA LEU A 323 5.11 12.20 21.43
C LEU A 323 5.17 11.21 22.58
N ILE A 324 4.12 11.22 23.41
CA ILE A 324 4.09 10.52 24.70
C ILE A 324 4.07 9.00 24.51
N ALA A 325 3.42 8.51 23.46
CA ALA A 325 3.34 7.07 23.17
C ALA A 325 4.61 6.52 22.49
N GLY A 326 5.62 7.37 22.23
CA GLY A 326 6.91 6.94 21.73
C GLY A 326 6.90 6.52 20.25
N VAL A 327 7.57 5.41 19.96
CA VAL A 327 7.78 4.89 18.60
C VAL A 327 7.16 3.50 18.44
N VAL A 328 6.37 3.31 17.39
CA VAL A 328 5.87 2.01 16.96
C VAL A 328 6.57 1.63 15.66
N ILE A 329 7.38 0.58 15.71
CA ILE A 329 8.07 0.04 14.53
C ILE A 329 7.25 -1.11 13.92
N THR A 330 7.11 -1.14 12.60
CA THR A 330 6.42 -2.24 11.88
C THR A 330 7.15 -2.60 10.58
N GLY A 331 6.51 -3.39 9.73
CA GLY A 331 7.09 -3.86 8.47
C GLY A 331 8.07 -5.01 8.66
N GLY A 332 8.60 -5.52 7.54
CA GLY A 332 9.48 -6.70 7.54
C GLY A 332 10.76 -6.50 8.34
N GLY A 333 11.33 -5.29 8.34
CA GLY A 333 12.56 -4.93 9.05
C GLY A 333 12.41 -4.86 10.57
N SER A 334 11.20 -4.65 11.10
CA SER A 334 10.95 -4.67 12.55
C SER A 334 11.17 -6.04 13.19
N GLN A 335 11.26 -7.11 12.39
CA GLN A 335 11.52 -8.47 12.86
C GLN A 335 13.01 -8.73 13.17
N LEU A 336 13.89 -7.79 12.83
CA LEU A 336 15.32 -7.91 13.13
C LEU A 336 15.55 -7.94 14.65
N LYS A 337 16.30 -8.94 15.14
CA LYS A 337 16.55 -9.07 16.58
C LYS A 337 17.22 -7.82 17.13
N HIS A 338 16.78 -7.38 18.30
CA HIS A 338 17.29 -6.20 19.01
C HIS A 338 17.08 -4.84 18.34
N VAL A 339 16.28 -4.76 17.27
CA VAL A 339 16.00 -3.47 16.60
C VAL A 339 15.25 -2.50 17.51
N LYS A 340 14.30 -3.00 18.32
CA LYS A 340 13.58 -2.21 19.32
C LYS A 340 14.57 -1.52 20.27
N GLN A 341 15.47 -2.28 20.87
CA GLN A 341 16.46 -1.79 21.83
C GLN A 341 17.39 -0.75 21.20
N LEU A 342 17.76 -0.94 19.93
CA LEU A 342 18.57 0.04 19.20
C LEU A 342 17.81 1.34 18.98
N VAL A 343 16.51 1.28 18.64
CA VAL A 343 15.67 2.48 18.51
C VAL A 343 15.56 3.22 19.84
N GLU A 344 15.26 2.52 20.94
CA GLU A 344 15.18 3.11 22.29
C GLU A 344 16.51 3.76 22.67
N TYR A 345 17.64 3.10 22.41
CA TYR A 345 18.97 3.61 22.72
C TYR A 345 19.31 4.89 21.95
N LEU A 346 19.00 4.95 20.65
CA LEU A 346 19.37 6.08 19.79
C LEU A 346 18.42 7.27 19.93
N THR A 347 17.12 7.02 20.13
CA THR A 347 16.09 8.07 20.19
C THR A 347 15.78 8.53 21.61
N GLY A 348 16.01 7.68 22.61
CA GLY A 348 15.57 7.90 23.99
C GLY A 348 14.05 7.78 24.16
N MET A 349 13.32 7.23 23.18
CA MET A 349 11.87 7.10 23.18
C MET A 349 11.46 5.64 23.40
N ASP A 350 10.44 5.41 24.22
CA ASP A 350 9.86 4.08 24.41
C ASP A 350 9.41 3.50 23.07
N THR A 351 9.74 2.23 22.82
CA THR A 351 9.48 1.61 21.52
C THR A 351 8.74 0.28 21.65
N ARG A 352 7.78 0.02 20.76
CA ARG A 352 7.16 -1.31 20.60
C ARG A 352 7.08 -1.72 19.14
N ILE A 353 6.89 -3.02 18.91
CA ILE A 353 6.60 -3.55 17.57
C ILE A 353 5.08 -3.48 17.36
N GLY A 354 4.66 -2.94 16.21
CA GLY A 354 3.27 -2.85 15.78
C GLY A 354 2.88 -4.08 14.97
N PHE A 355 1.92 -4.85 15.50
CA PHE A 355 1.35 -6.03 14.84
C PHE A 355 -0.09 -5.72 14.39
N PRO A 356 -0.53 -6.23 13.22
CA PRO A 356 -1.87 -5.96 12.71
C PRO A 356 -2.99 -6.79 13.37
N ASN A 357 -2.63 -7.67 14.31
CA ASN A 357 -3.51 -8.71 14.87
C ASN A 357 -4.69 -8.16 15.68
N GLU A 358 -4.61 -6.95 16.24
CA GLU A 358 -5.70 -6.37 17.04
C GLU A 358 -6.98 -6.16 16.22
N HIS A 359 -6.86 -5.92 14.91
CA HIS A 359 -8.00 -5.69 14.02
C HIS A 359 -8.52 -6.98 13.37
N LEU A 360 -7.72 -8.05 13.35
CA LEU A 360 -8.08 -9.32 12.72
C LEU A 360 -9.10 -10.07 13.58
N ALA A 361 -10.05 -10.74 12.92
CA ALA A 361 -10.80 -11.83 13.54
C ALA A 361 -9.80 -12.89 14.01
N THR A 362 -10.13 -13.65 15.06
CA THR A 362 -9.17 -14.54 15.72
C THR A 362 -8.55 -15.54 14.73
N LEU A 363 -7.30 -15.28 14.35
CA LEU A 363 -6.47 -16.20 13.60
C LEU A 363 -5.65 -17.06 14.58
N PRO A 364 -5.21 -18.25 14.17
CA PRO A 364 -4.19 -19.01 14.89
C PRO A 364 -2.98 -18.11 15.21
N SER A 365 -2.39 -18.25 16.39
CA SER A 365 -1.29 -17.37 16.84
C SER A 365 -0.07 -17.40 15.90
N ASP A 366 0.16 -18.53 15.24
CA ASP A 366 1.23 -18.79 14.28
C ASP A 366 0.89 -18.41 12.83
N HIS A 367 -0.30 -17.86 12.58
CA HIS A 367 -0.72 -17.46 11.25
C HIS A 367 0.18 -16.35 10.68
N ALA A 368 0.61 -16.49 9.43
CA ALA A 368 1.58 -15.59 8.79
C ALA A 368 1.14 -14.12 8.82
N LEU A 369 -0.16 -13.86 8.69
CA LEU A 369 -0.75 -12.52 8.70
C LEU A 369 -0.65 -11.78 10.04
N ASN A 370 -0.34 -12.48 11.14
CA ASN A 370 -0.05 -11.82 12.42
C ASN A 370 1.32 -11.11 12.40
N SER A 371 2.17 -11.37 11.40
CA SER A 371 3.49 -10.74 11.29
C SER A 371 3.37 -9.24 10.95
N PRO A 372 4.23 -8.37 11.51
CA PRO A 372 4.28 -6.95 11.18
C PRO A 372 4.58 -6.70 9.69
N MET A 373 5.08 -7.70 8.97
CA MET A 373 5.28 -7.59 7.53
C MET A 373 3.99 -7.40 6.72
N TYR A 374 2.82 -7.66 7.29
CA TYR A 374 1.52 -7.50 6.62
C TYR A 374 0.72 -6.28 7.09
N ALA A 375 1.31 -5.43 7.94
CA ALA A 375 0.64 -4.23 8.46
C ALA A 375 0.06 -3.34 7.35
N THR A 376 0.85 -3.04 6.32
CA THR A 376 0.44 -2.23 5.17
C THR A 376 -0.74 -2.86 4.44
N ALA A 377 -0.63 -4.13 4.07
CA ALA A 377 -1.67 -4.85 3.34
C ALA A 377 -2.99 -4.94 4.12
N VAL A 378 -2.92 -5.20 5.44
CA VAL A 378 -4.10 -5.20 6.32
C VAL A 378 -4.72 -3.81 6.38
N GLY A 379 -3.90 -2.76 6.52
CA GLY A 379 -4.35 -1.38 6.51
C GLY A 379 -5.03 -0.97 5.20
N LEU A 380 -4.50 -1.40 4.05
CA LEU A 380 -5.09 -1.14 2.73
C LEU A 380 -6.46 -1.83 2.59
N LEU A 381 -6.57 -3.07 3.07
CA LEU A 381 -7.84 -3.79 3.11
C LEU A 381 -8.87 -3.05 3.97
N MET A 382 -8.48 -2.59 5.17
CA MET A 382 -9.34 -1.77 6.04
C MET A 382 -9.79 -0.47 5.33
N LYS A 383 -8.88 0.25 4.67
CA LYS A 383 -9.23 1.45 3.89
C LYS A 383 -10.25 1.13 2.78
N GLY A 384 -10.10 -0.01 2.11
CA GLY A 384 -11.07 -0.50 1.14
C GLY A 384 -12.46 -0.72 1.74
N LEU A 385 -12.54 -1.38 2.91
CA LEU A 385 -13.80 -1.68 3.60
C LEU A 385 -14.48 -0.44 4.20
N ASP A 386 -13.71 0.54 4.65
CA ASP A 386 -14.23 1.77 5.26
C ASP A 386 -14.72 2.78 4.21
N SER A 387 -14.16 2.74 2.99
CA SER A 387 -14.47 3.71 1.95
C SER A 387 -15.87 3.51 1.36
N ARG A 388 -16.91 4.21 1.80
CA ARG A 388 -18.32 3.92 1.42
C ARG A 388 -18.65 3.98 -0.09
N GLU A 389 -17.75 4.47 -0.93
CA GLU A 389 -18.02 4.73 -2.35
C GLU A 389 -17.38 3.72 -3.31
N VAL A 390 -16.55 2.86 -2.76
CA VAL A 390 -15.69 1.96 -3.51
C VAL A 390 -16.25 0.55 -3.44
N GLU A 391 -16.88 0.06 -4.50
CA GLU A 391 -17.50 -1.27 -4.53
C GLU A 391 -17.03 -2.07 -5.75
N GLY A 392 -17.49 -3.32 -5.87
CA GLY A 392 -17.18 -4.18 -7.02
C GLY A 392 -15.72 -4.65 -7.04
N PHE A 393 -15.22 -5.14 -5.90
CA PHE A 393 -13.87 -5.69 -5.79
C PHE A 393 -13.77 -7.14 -6.25
N VAL A 394 -14.85 -7.91 -6.10
CA VAL A 394 -14.90 -9.34 -6.39
C VAL A 394 -16.20 -9.72 -7.09
N HIS A 395 -16.15 -10.81 -7.86
CA HIS A 395 -17.31 -11.51 -8.39
C HIS A 395 -17.33 -12.95 -7.86
N GLU A 396 -18.53 -13.49 -7.63
CA GLU A 396 -18.67 -14.93 -7.37
C GLU A 396 -18.21 -15.69 -8.61
N SER A 397 -17.28 -16.62 -8.42
CA SER A 397 -16.87 -17.54 -9.47
C SER A 397 -18.08 -18.38 -9.87
N ALA A 398 -18.43 -18.36 -11.16
CA ALA A 398 -19.46 -19.27 -11.66
C ALA A 398 -19.00 -20.71 -11.39
N PRO A 399 -19.88 -21.63 -10.92
CA PRO A 399 -19.47 -23.01 -10.78
C PRO A 399 -18.99 -23.50 -12.15
N GLU A 400 -17.74 -23.97 -12.24
CA GLU A 400 -17.28 -24.71 -13.41
C GLU A 400 -18.30 -25.83 -13.64
N SER A 401 -19.06 -25.72 -14.72
CA SER A 401 -19.90 -26.80 -15.17
C SER A 401 -18.96 -27.94 -15.52
N THR A 402 -18.86 -28.90 -14.61
CA THR A 402 -18.39 -30.24 -14.93
C THR A 402 -19.37 -30.78 -15.95
N GLU A 403 -19.08 -30.56 -17.24
CA GLU A 403 -19.60 -31.43 -18.28
C GLU A 403 -19.22 -32.84 -17.86
N ALA A 404 -20.23 -33.61 -17.49
CA ALA A 404 -20.08 -34.98 -17.07
C ALA A 404 -19.29 -35.71 -18.14
N ALA A 405 -18.06 -36.11 -17.79
CA ALA A 405 -17.27 -37.02 -18.58
C ALA A 405 -18.16 -38.24 -18.88
N THR A 406 -18.63 -38.34 -20.12
CA THR A 406 -19.35 -39.51 -20.60
C THR A 406 -18.45 -40.71 -20.40
N ALA A 407 -18.95 -41.68 -19.62
CA ALA A 407 -18.23 -42.90 -19.28
C ALA A 407 -17.67 -43.57 -20.55
N PHE A 408 -16.36 -43.77 -20.55
CA PHE A 408 -15.64 -44.47 -21.62
C PHE A 408 -16.06 -45.94 -21.61
N THR A 409 -16.80 -46.40 -22.61
CA THR A 409 -17.17 -47.81 -22.75
C THR A 409 -16.04 -48.58 -23.45
N PRO A 410 -15.79 -49.86 -23.09
CA PRO A 410 -14.71 -50.67 -23.67
C PRO A 410 -14.79 -50.85 -25.19
N GLU A 411 -15.95 -50.63 -25.81
CA GLU A 411 -16.19 -50.76 -27.25
C GLU A 411 -15.60 -49.58 -28.04
N ALA A 412 -15.48 -48.39 -27.45
CA ALA A 412 -14.88 -47.21 -28.09
C ALA A 412 -13.36 -47.31 -28.24
N ALA A 413 -12.69 -48.13 -27.41
CA ALA A 413 -11.23 -48.30 -27.44
C ALA A 413 -10.73 -49.14 -28.62
N GLN A 414 -11.59 -49.99 -29.20
CA GLN A 414 -11.19 -50.96 -30.21
C GLN A 414 -11.29 -50.42 -31.64
N ALA A 415 -12.12 -49.39 -31.88
CA ALA A 415 -12.23 -48.71 -33.17
C ALA A 415 -11.05 -47.77 -33.48
N PHE A 416 -10.26 -47.39 -32.46
CA PHE A 416 -9.18 -46.40 -32.61
C PHE A 416 -7.89 -46.97 -33.22
N TRP A 417 -7.75 -48.30 -33.31
CA TRP A 417 -6.52 -48.96 -33.77
C TRP A 417 -6.55 -49.47 -35.21
N ASP A 418 -7.70 -49.39 -35.90
CA ASP A 418 -7.90 -50.00 -37.22
C ASP A 418 -7.97 -49.01 -38.41
N GLU A 419 -7.71 -47.71 -38.21
CA GLU A 419 -7.63 -46.76 -39.33
C GLU A 419 -6.21 -46.58 -39.88
N PRO A 420 -5.96 -46.75 -41.20
CA PRO A 420 -4.65 -46.50 -41.79
C PRO A 420 -4.42 -45.00 -41.99
N ALA A 421 -3.22 -44.55 -41.60
CA ALA A 421 -2.77 -43.17 -41.72
C ALA A 421 -2.78 -42.65 -43.17
N GLN A 422 -3.41 -41.50 -43.40
CA GLN A 422 -3.32 -40.75 -44.66
C GLN A 422 -2.18 -39.71 -44.63
N PRO A 423 -1.55 -39.40 -45.77
CA PRO A 423 -0.33 -38.59 -45.82
C PRO A 423 -0.61 -37.08 -45.77
N MET A 424 0.32 -36.36 -45.14
CA MET A 424 0.35 -34.90 -45.03
C MET A 424 0.40 -34.22 -46.40
N ALA A 425 -0.44 -33.19 -46.60
CA ALA A 425 -0.37 -32.26 -47.71
C ALA A 425 0.18 -30.89 -47.27
N GLU A 426 0.88 -30.26 -48.21
CA GLU A 426 1.78 -29.12 -48.08
C GLU A 426 1.11 -27.77 -47.79
N VAL A 427 1.94 -26.87 -47.26
CA VAL A 427 1.65 -25.47 -46.93
C VAL A 427 1.82 -24.59 -48.17
N GLU A 428 0.82 -23.77 -48.50
CA GLU A 428 1.00 -22.59 -49.35
C GLU A 428 0.55 -21.32 -48.63
N SER A 429 1.49 -20.38 -48.57
CA SER A 429 1.33 -18.95 -48.27
C SER A 429 0.56 -18.24 -49.37
N LEU A 430 -0.11 -17.13 -49.07
CA LEU A 430 -0.07 -15.90 -49.89
C LEU A 430 -0.69 -14.69 -49.17
N THR A 431 -0.12 -13.55 -49.53
CA THR A 431 -0.21 -12.19 -48.99
C THR A 431 -1.24 -11.31 -49.73
N GLU A 432 -1.60 -10.20 -49.05
CA GLU A 432 -2.09 -8.89 -49.58
C GLU A 432 -3.51 -8.75 -50.15
N ALA A 433 -4.30 -7.80 -49.59
CA ALA A 433 -4.61 -6.50 -50.22
C ALA A 433 -5.58 -5.62 -49.39
N ARG A 434 -5.36 -4.30 -49.50
CA ARG A 434 -6.09 -3.13 -48.95
C ARG A 434 -7.40 -2.80 -49.70
N THR A 435 -8.22 -1.96 -49.05
CA THR A 435 -9.24 -0.93 -49.48
C THR A 435 -10.58 -1.16 -48.76
N GLU A 436 -11.42 -0.22 -48.35
CA GLU A 436 -11.49 1.25 -48.33
C GLU A 436 -12.61 1.66 -47.32
N GLU A 437 -12.66 2.96 -46.97
CA GLU A 437 -13.54 3.63 -46.00
C GLU A 437 -15.03 3.73 -46.41
N VAL A 438 -15.94 3.84 -45.42
CA VAL A 438 -17.23 4.58 -45.55
C VAL A 438 -17.60 5.26 -44.23
N TYR A 439 -17.80 6.58 -44.29
CA TYR A 439 -18.41 7.46 -43.28
C TYR A 439 -19.95 7.35 -43.26
N ALA A 440 -20.57 7.47 -42.08
CA ALA A 440 -21.94 7.96 -41.95
C ALA A 440 -22.17 8.67 -40.60
N GLU A 441 -22.47 9.97 -40.67
CA GLU A 441 -23.00 10.79 -39.57
C GLU A 441 -24.48 10.46 -39.29
N SER A 442 -24.91 10.60 -38.05
CA SER A 442 -26.29 11.05 -37.74
C SER A 442 -26.36 11.75 -36.38
N THR A 443 -27.27 12.72 -36.31
CA THR A 443 -27.38 13.82 -35.35
C THR A 443 -28.47 13.64 -34.29
N SER A 444 -28.20 14.25 -33.13
CA SER A 444 -29.07 14.84 -32.08
C SER A 444 -30.37 14.17 -31.62
N ALA A 445 -30.51 14.02 -30.29
CA ALA A 445 -31.57 14.71 -29.50
C ALA A 445 -31.34 14.60 -27.98
N THR A 446 -31.50 15.75 -27.31
CA THR A 446 -31.58 16.01 -25.87
C THR A 446 -32.92 15.61 -25.25
N THR A 447 -32.91 15.09 -24.02
CA THR A 447 -34.01 15.23 -23.03
C THR A 447 -33.46 15.07 -21.60
N GLU A 448 -33.72 16.06 -20.74
CA GLU A 448 -33.57 15.99 -19.27
C GLU A 448 -34.62 15.05 -18.64
N PRO A 449 -34.41 14.61 -17.39
CA PRO A 449 -35.39 15.03 -16.37
C PRO A 449 -34.82 15.43 -15.00
N SER A 450 -35.69 16.22 -14.37
CA SER A 450 -35.77 16.80 -13.02
C SER A 450 -35.22 16.02 -11.83
N ALA A 451 -34.77 16.82 -10.85
CA ALA A 451 -34.24 16.47 -9.54
C ALA A 451 -35.25 15.87 -8.55
N GLU A 452 -34.78 14.89 -7.77
CA GLU A 452 -35.25 14.62 -6.41
C GLU A 452 -34.05 14.60 -5.46
N ALA A 453 -34.13 15.40 -4.40
CA ALA A 453 -33.09 15.59 -3.40
C ALA A 453 -33.03 14.41 -2.43
N LYS A 454 -31.88 13.74 -2.36
CA LYS A 454 -31.49 12.88 -1.25
C LYS A 454 -30.18 13.39 -0.65
N SER A 455 -30.17 13.54 0.67
CA SER A 455 -29.06 14.03 1.49
C SER A 455 -27.77 13.25 1.20
N ARG A 456 -26.80 13.90 0.56
CA ARG A 456 -25.45 13.39 0.32
C ARG A 456 -24.55 13.74 1.49
N GLY A 457 -23.93 12.72 2.08
CA GLY A 457 -22.91 12.87 3.12
C GLY A 457 -21.53 12.49 2.59
N LYS A 458 -20.51 13.19 3.11
CA LYS A 458 -19.06 12.86 3.15
C LYS A 458 -18.65 11.64 2.31
N GLY A 459 -18.14 11.89 1.10
CA GLY A 459 -17.45 10.88 0.29
C GLY A 459 -17.16 11.29 -1.17
N ASP A 460 -18.06 12.06 -1.79
CA ASP A 460 -18.35 12.11 -3.25
C ASP A 460 -17.22 12.63 -4.18
N PHE A 461 -16.03 12.94 -3.64
CA PHE A 461 -14.98 13.67 -4.37
C PHE A 461 -13.74 12.84 -4.72
N PHE A 462 -13.28 11.96 -3.83
CA PHE A 462 -12.10 11.11 -4.13
C PHE A 462 -12.41 10.14 -5.27
N LYS A 463 -13.67 9.69 -5.37
CA LYS A 463 -14.18 8.94 -6.52
C LYS A 463 -14.23 9.79 -7.78
N ARG A 464 -14.64 11.06 -7.74
CA ARG A 464 -14.61 11.95 -8.91
C ARG A 464 -13.19 12.27 -9.39
N TRP A 465 -12.23 12.38 -8.46
CA TRP A 465 -10.81 12.52 -8.82
C TRP A 465 -10.23 11.21 -9.33
N ALA A 466 -10.46 10.08 -8.67
CA ALA A 466 -10.03 8.76 -9.15
C ALA A 466 -10.67 8.44 -10.51
N ASP A 467 -11.97 8.63 -10.69
CA ASP A 467 -12.68 8.46 -11.97
C ASP A 467 -12.20 9.47 -13.02
N GLY A 468 -11.90 10.72 -12.64
CA GLY A 468 -11.38 11.75 -13.53
C GLY A 468 -9.93 11.49 -13.96
N PHE A 469 -9.10 10.98 -13.05
CA PHE A 469 -7.72 10.60 -13.26
C PHE A 469 -7.60 9.27 -14.02
N LEU A 470 -8.44 8.28 -13.69
CA LEU A 470 -8.59 7.02 -14.42
C LEU A 470 -9.12 7.26 -15.83
N LYS A 471 -10.09 8.15 -16.02
CA LYS A 471 -10.49 8.61 -17.37
C LYS A 471 -9.35 9.30 -18.13
N LEU A 472 -8.54 10.10 -17.44
CA LEU A 472 -7.38 10.78 -18.05
C LEU A 472 -6.23 9.81 -18.39
N ILE A 473 -6.13 8.66 -17.71
CA ILE A 473 -5.27 7.54 -18.06
C ILE A 473 -5.85 6.81 -19.28
N ASP A 474 -7.14 6.48 -19.27
CA ASP A 474 -7.83 5.76 -20.35
C ASP A 474 -7.85 6.53 -21.67
N ASP A 475 -8.05 7.85 -21.62
CA ASP A 475 -8.09 8.73 -22.80
C ASP A 475 -6.70 8.97 -23.43
N ASN A 476 -5.60 8.68 -22.72
CA ASN A 476 -4.23 8.86 -23.21
C ASN A 476 -3.54 7.55 -23.64
N ASP A 477 -4.13 6.37 -23.39
CA ASP A 477 -3.63 5.08 -23.87
C ASP A 477 -4.12 4.72 -25.31
N LEU A 478 -4.88 5.62 -25.96
CA LEU A 478 -5.39 5.48 -27.33
C LEU A 478 -4.80 6.50 -28.35
N LYS A 479 -3.62 7.07 -28.08
CA LYS A 479 -2.90 7.91 -29.06
C LYS A 479 -1.47 7.47 -29.31
#